data_AF-A0A3B4XP94-F1
#
_entry.id   AF-A0A3B4XP94-F1
#
_cell.length_a   1.000
_cell.length_b   1.000
_cell.length_c   1.000
_cell.angle_alpha   90.00
_cell.angle_beta   90.00
_cell.angle_gamma   90.00
#
_symmetry.space_group_name_H-M   'P 1'
#
loop_
_entity.id
_entity.type
_entity.pdbx_description
1 polymer ?
#
loop_
_entity_poly.entity_id
_entity_poly.type
_entity_poly.pdbx_seq_one_letter_code
_entity_poly.pdbx_strand_id
1 'polypeptide(L)'
;MKLYLQSVCQLAFLILCCALIAVRESDSTFVPGRCLCPHTQPGVRGQLKELTVYQKSPSCSKITVIVTLKSNNEQVCLNPEAPMGRQLTRCWNRAHKMGRDVKLCLKRRRGRGRGRGGQQQRSRQRSRGHNVNA
;
A
#
# COMPACT_ATOMS: atom_id res chain seq x y z
N MET A 1 17.74 -50.53 31.21
CA MET A 1 17.81 -49.15 31.76
C MET A 1 18.50 -48.14 30.84
N LYS A 2 19.56 -48.51 30.08
CA LYS A 2 20.25 -47.60 29.14
C LYS A 2 19.37 -47.07 27.99
N LEU A 3 18.51 -47.91 27.40
CA LEU A 3 17.58 -47.49 26.33
C LEU A 3 16.53 -46.48 26.81
N TYR A 4 16.04 -46.63 28.05
CA TYR A 4 15.08 -45.71 28.65
C TYR A 4 15.73 -44.33 28.87
N LEU A 5 16.95 -44.32 29.40
CA LEU A 5 17.69 -43.07 29.62
C LEU A 5 17.99 -42.32 28.31
N GLN A 6 18.38 -43.06 27.26
CA GLN A 6 18.61 -42.47 25.93
C GLN A 6 17.31 -41.91 25.32
N SER A 7 16.21 -42.65 25.42
CA SER A 7 14.90 -42.22 24.92
C SER A 7 14.39 -40.98 25.67
N VAL A 8 14.57 -40.91 26.99
CA VAL A 8 14.19 -39.77 27.82
C VAL A 8 15.03 -38.53 27.47
N CYS A 9 16.35 -38.69 27.29
CA CYS A 9 17.22 -37.59 26.88
C CYS A 9 16.85 -37.03 25.49
N GLN A 10 16.50 -37.90 24.53
CA GLN A 10 16.11 -37.47 23.18
C GLN A 10 14.82 -36.65 23.21
N LEU A 11 13.80 -37.10 23.95
CA LEU A 11 12.54 -36.38 24.09
C LEU A 11 12.73 -35.03 24.80
N ALA A 12 13.56 -34.98 25.84
CA ALA A 12 13.86 -33.74 26.55
C ALA A 12 14.55 -32.71 25.64
N PHE A 13 15.51 -33.14 24.82
CA PHE A 13 16.16 -32.28 23.82
C PHE A 13 15.17 -31.76 22.78
N LEU A 14 14.29 -32.63 22.29
CA LEU A 14 13.31 -32.26 21.26
C LEU A 14 12.30 -31.23 21.81
N ILE A 15 11.83 -31.42 23.03
CA ILE A 15 10.96 -30.47 23.74
C ILE A 15 11.67 -29.12 23.94
N LEU A 16 12.94 -29.14 24.37
CA LEU A 16 13.74 -27.92 24.55
C LEU A 16 13.93 -27.19 23.21
N CYS A 17 14.23 -27.89 22.13
CA CYS A 17 14.34 -27.30 20.79
C CYS A 17 13.01 -26.70 20.33
N CYS A 18 11.89 -27.39 20.52
CA CYS A 18 10.56 -26.85 20.20
C CYS A 18 10.24 -25.59 21.00
N ALA A 19 10.57 -25.57 22.30
CA ALA A 19 10.38 -24.39 23.15
C ALA A 19 11.27 -23.22 22.70
N LEU A 20 12.53 -23.48 22.34
CA LEU A 20 13.43 -22.45 21.81
C LEU A 20 12.94 -21.91 20.46
N ILE A 21 12.43 -22.76 19.57
CA ILE A 21 11.88 -22.32 18.28
C ILE A 21 10.60 -21.49 18.50
N ALA A 22 9.70 -21.93 19.38
CA ALA A 22 8.50 -21.17 19.74
C ALA A 22 8.82 -19.80 20.38
N VAL A 23 9.91 -19.72 21.16
CA VAL A 23 10.42 -18.44 21.70
C VAL A 23 11.10 -17.61 20.61
N ARG A 24 11.70 -18.21 19.57
CA ARG A 24 12.25 -17.46 18.42
C ARG A 24 11.17 -16.94 17.48
N GLU A 25 9.97 -17.51 17.51
CA GLU A 25 8.77 -16.94 16.87
C GLU A 25 8.16 -15.77 17.68
N SER A 26 8.72 -15.40 18.84
CA SER A 26 8.44 -14.08 19.39
C SER A 26 9.31 -13.05 18.67
N ASP A 27 8.67 -12.45 17.66
CA ASP A 27 9.03 -11.22 16.95
C ASP A 27 10.13 -10.39 17.63
N SER A 28 11.16 -10.07 16.84
CA SER A 28 12.17 -9.05 17.12
C SER A 28 11.59 -7.93 17.99
N THR A 29 12.03 -7.85 19.25
CA THR A 29 11.87 -6.71 20.17
C THR A 29 10.75 -5.74 19.77
N PHE A 30 9.50 -6.11 20.10
CA PHE A 30 8.34 -5.27 19.87
C PHE A 30 8.53 -3.91 20.58
N VAL A 31 8.94 -2.90 19.82
CA VAL A 31 8.93 -1.50 20.26
C VAL A 31 7.69 -0.86 19.63
N PRO A 32 6.62 -0.61 20.41
CA PRO A 32 5.41 0.04 19.91
C PRO A 32 5.75 1.35 19.19
N GLY A 33 5.20 1.55 17.99
CA GLY A 33 5.22 2.85 17.31
C GLY A 33 6.37 3.10 16.32
N ARG A 34 7.25 2.13 16.04
CA ARG A 34 8.29 2.29 15.02
C ARG A 34 7.77 1.90 13.63
N CYS A 35 7.14 2.85 12.94
CA CYS A 35 6.86 2.70 11.51
C CYS A 35 8.16 2.64 10.70
N LEU A 36 8.18 1.83 9.63
CA LEU A 36 9.35 1.68 8.74
C LEU A 36 9.81 3.03 8.14
N CYS A 37 8.87 3.95 7.95
CA CYS A 37 9.14 5.31 7.46
C CYS A 37 8.94 6.34 8.57
N PRO A 38 10.01 6.79 9.26
CA PRO A 38 9.92 7.89 10.24
C PRO A 38 9.66 9.24 9.55
N HIS A 39 10.19 9.42 8.34
CA HIS A 39 9.98 10.60 7.51
C HIS A 39 9.24 10.24 6.23
N THR A 40 8.38 11.15 5.78
CA THR A 40 7.59 10.97 4.55
C THR A 40 7.60 12.24 3.72
N GLN A 41 7.49 12.07 2.40
CA GLN A 41 7.43 13.18 1.45
C GLN A 41 6.04 13.23 0.79
N PRO A 42 5.52 14.42 0.41
CA PRO A 42 4.18 14.53 -0.16
C PRO A 42 4.04 13.88 -1.55
N GLY A 43 5.15 13.71 -2.27
CA GLY A 43 5.18 13.11 -3.60
C GLY A 43 6.58 13.08 -4.17
N VAL A 44 6.76 12.32 -5.24
CA VAL A 44 8.01 12.23 -5.99
C VAL A 44 7.76 12.48 -7.48
N ARG A 45 8.74 13.02 -8.18
CA ARG A 45 8.70 13.17 -9.64
C ARG A 45 9.45 12.02 -10.30
N GLY A 46 9.07 11.68 -11.52
CA GLY A 46 9.72 10.62 -12.32
C GLY A 46 8.83 9.41 -12.59
N GLN A 47 9.45 8.35 -13.11
CA GLN A 47 8.80 7.06 -13.33
C GLN A 47 9.02 6.17 -12.10
N LEU A 48 7.95 5.53 -11.64
CA LEU A 48 8.00 4.59 -10.52
C LEU A 48 8.15 3.17 -11.05
N LYS A 49 9.02 2.40 -10.40
CA LYS A 49 9.30 0.99 -10.68
C LYS A 49 8.39 0.07 -9.87
N GLU A 50 8.20 0.39 -8.59
CA GLU A 50 7.51 -0.48 -7.63
C GLU A 50 6.73 0.32 -6.57
N LEU A 51 5.67 -0.30 -6.04
CA LEU A 51 4.82 0.23 -4.98
C LEU A 51 4.62 -0.84 -3.91
N THR A 52 5.01 -0.50 -2.68
CA THR A 52 4.79 -1.33 -1.50
C THR A 52 3.95 -0.55 -0.50
N VAL A 53 2.86 -1.15 -0.03
CA VAL A 53 1.97 -0.55 0.96
C VAL A 53 1.85 -1.49 2.13
N TYR A 54 2.19 -1.00 3.33
CA TYR A 54 1.94 -1.69 4.59
C TYR A 54 0.71 -1.07 5.25
N GLN A 55 -0.27 -1.90 5.55
CA GLN A 55 -1.42 -1.49 6.34
C GLN A 55 -1.01 -1.23 7.80
N LYS A 56 -1.93 -0.66 8.57
CA LYS A 56 -1.74 -0.47 10.01
C LYS A 56 -1.49 -1.83 10.67
N SER A 57 -0.53 -1.88 11.57
CA SER A 57 -0.14 -3.07 12.33
C SER A 57 -0.03 -2.72 13.82
N PRO A 58 0.06 -3.71 14.72
CA PRO A 58 0.36 -3.45 16.13
C PRO A 58 1.67 -2.65 16.33
N SER A 59 2.62 -2.80 15.40
CA SER A 59 3.90 -2.08 15.39
C SER A 59 3.82 -0.65 14.81
N CYS A 60 2.81 -0.34 13.98
CA CYS A 60 2.67 0.96 13.33
C CYS A 60 1.20 1.35 13.13
N SER A 61 0.77 2.44 13.77
CA SER A 61 -0.60 2.95 13.73
C SER A 61 -0.97 3.65 12.41
N LYS A 62 0.00 3.87 11.53
CA LYS A 62 -0.14 4.58 10.25
C LYS A 62 0.07 3.63 9.07
N ILE A 63 -0.58 3.93 7.94
CA ILE A 63 -0.31 3.24 6.68
C ILE A 63 1.04 3.71 6.16
N THR A 64 1.91 2.79 5.77
CA THR A 64 3.21 3.11 5.19
C THR A 64 3.15 2.89 3.68
N VAL A 65 3.54 3.90 2.90
CA VAL A 65 3.55 3.85 1.43
C VAL A 65 4.97 4.07 0.96
N ILE A 66 5.55 3.10 0.26
CA ILE A 66 6.91 3.16 -0.26
C ILE A 66 6.85 2.98 -1.77
N VAL A 67 7.54 3.85 -2.48
CA VAL A 67 7.71 3.74 -3.93
C VAL A 67 9.17 3.60 -4.27
N THR A 68 9.48 2.80 -5.29
CA THR A 68 10.84 2.70 -5.83
C THR A 68 10.91 3.49 -7.13
N LEU A 69 11.86 4.40 -7.25
CA LEU A 69 12.11 5.19 -8.46
C LEU A 69 12.81 4.34 -9.52
N LYS A 70 12.43 4.50 -10.79
CA LYS A 70 13.04 3.74 -11.89
C LYS A 70 14.43 4.27 -12.28
N SER A 71 14.68 5.56 -12.06
CA SER A 71 15.92 6.24 -12.45
C SER A 71 17.14 5.73 -11.67
N ASN A 72 17.00 5.56 -10.36
CA ASN A 72 18.10 5.25 -9.44
C ASN A 72 17.80 4.08 -8.49
N ASN A 73 16.64 3.43 -8.62
CA ASN A 73 16.16 2.39 -7.69
C ASN A 73 16.04 2.86 -6.24
N GLU A 74 15.98 4.16 -6.00
CA GLU A 74 15.82 4.72 -4.66
C GLU A 74 14.41 4.44 -4.13
N GLN A 75 14.34 4.04 -2.87
CA GLN A 75 13.09 3.85 -2.14
C GLN A 75 12.72 5.13 -1.41
N VAL A 76 11.51 5.63 -1.67
CA VAL A 76 11.00 6.85 -1.06
C VAL A 76 9.69 6.58 -0.34
N CYS A 77 9.63 7.01 0.92
CA CYS A 77 8.44 6.99 1.73
C CYS A 77 7.51 8.15 1.37
N LEU A 78 6.27 7.84 1.00
CA LEU A 78 5.24 8.82 0.69
C LEU A 78 4.30 9.04 1.87
N ASN A 79 3.87 10.28 2.05
CA ASN A 79 2.84 10.61 3.04
C ASN A 79 1.49 10.04 2.56
N PRO A 80 0.86 9.11 3.31
CA PRO A 80 -0.41 8.49 2.93
C PRO A 80 -1.56 9.51 2.83
N GLU A 81 -1.43 10.67 3.48
CA GLU A 81 -2.41 11.76 3.46
C GLU A 81 -2.16 12.76 2.33
N ALA A 82 -1.00 12.75 1.67
CA ALA A 82 -0.76 13.62 0.53
C ALA A 82 -1.51 13.13 -0.73
N PRO A 83 -1.77 13.99 -1.75
CA PRO A 83 -2.52 13.61 -2.94
C PRO A 83 -1.98 12.36 -3.65
N MET A 84 -0.65 12.26 -3.84
CA MET A 84 -0.01 11.11 -4.48
C MET A 84 -0.14 9.85 -3.64
N GLY A 85 0.19 9.92 -2.34
CA GLY A 85 0.04 8.80 -1.40
C GLY A 85 -1.40 8.29 -1.36
N ARG A 86 -2.39 9.17 -1.18
CA ARG A 86 -3.82 8.82 -1.20
C ARG A 86 -4.22 8.11 -2.49
N GLN A 87 -3.77 8.60 -3.65
CA GLN A 87 -4.10 7.99 -4.92
C GLN A 87 -3.53 6.57 -5.05
N LEU A 88 -2.26 6.39 -4.68
CA LEU A 88 -1.58 5.09 -4.74
C LEU A 88 -2.21 4.11 -3.75
N THR A 89 -2.46 4.50 -2.50
CA THR A 89 -3.11 3.67 -1.49
C THR A 89 -4.51 3.23 -1.93
N ARG A 90 -5.32 4.14 -2.49
CA ARG A 90 -6.66 3.78 -3.01
C ARG A 90 -6.60 2.79 -4.16
N CYS A 91 -5.65 2.97 -5.08
CA CYS A 91 -5.46 2.04 -6.19
C CYS A 91 -4.97 0.68 -5.70
N TRP A 92 -3.99 0.68 -4.79
CA TRP A 92 -3.42 -0.52 -4.19
C TRP A 92 -4.49 -1.34 -3.46
N ASN A 93 -5.30 -0.72 -2.59
CA ASN A 93 -6.40 -1.39 -1.88
C ASN A 93 -7.36 -2.07 -2.86
N ARG A 94 -7.67 -1.40 -3.97
CA ARG A 94 -8.54 -1.93 -5.02
C ARG A 94 -7.88 -3.10 -5.77
N ALA A 95 -6.62 -2.95 -6.17
CA ALA A 95 -5.89 -3.98 -6.92
C ALA A 95 -5.69 -5.23 -6.06
N HIS A 96 -5.24 -5.05 -4.82
CA HIS A 96 -5.01 -6.11 -3.85
C HIS A 96 -6.28 -6.90 -3.53
N LYS A 97 -7.40 -6.21 -3.23
CA LYS A 97 -8.70 -6.87 -2.99
C LYS A 97 -9.19 -7.72 -4.18
N MET A 98 -8.83 -7.34 -5.41
CA MET A 98 -9.20 -8.06 -6.63
C MET A 98 -8.11 -9.01 -7.15
N GLY A 99 -7.01 -9.22 -6.40
CA GLY A 99 -5.89 -10.06 -6.84
C GLY A 99 -5.19 -9.58 -8.12
N ARG A 100 -5.24 -8.27 -8.42
CA ARG A 100 -4.59 -7.69 -9.61
C ARG A 100 -3.18 -7.23 -9.31
N ASP A 101 -2.33 -7.23 -10.34
CA ASP A 101 -0.97 -6.71 -10.25
C ASP A 101 -0.95 -5.23 -9.84
N VAL A 102 -0.35 -4.96 -8.68
CA VAL A 102 -0.21 -3.63 -8.09
C VAL A 102 0.58 -2.66 -8.99
N LYS A 103 1.47 -3.14 -9.87
CA LYS A 103 2.23 -2.29 -10.81
C LYS A 103 1.31 -1.47 -11.73
N LEU A 104 0.05 -1.89 -11.92
CA LEU A 104 -0.94 -1.08 -12.65
C LEU A 104 -1.16 0.30 -12.02
N CYS A 105 -0.98 0.43 -10.70
CA CYS A 105 -1.18 1.68 -9.96
C CYS A 105 -0.08 2.71 -10.22
N LEU A 106 1.07 2.28 -10.74
CA LEU A 106 2.20 3.14 -11.09
C LEU A 106 2.10 3.71 -12.50
N LYS A 107 1.27 3.10 -13.37
CA LYS A 107 1.09 3.56 -14.74
C LYS A 107 0.43 4.94 -14.71
N ARG A 108 1.08 5.96 -15.28
CA ARG A 108 0.45 7.27 -15.50
C ARG A 108 -0.87 7.01 -16.23
N ARG A 109 -1.99 7.42 -15.63
CA ARG A 109 -3.25 7.56 -16.37
C ARG A 109 -3.03 8.67 -17.40
N ARG A 110 -2.47 8.34 -18.56
CA ARG A 110 -2.58 9.18 -19.76
C ARG A 110 -4.08 9.28 -20.03
N GLY A 111 -4.65 10.44 -19.73
CA GLY A 111 -6.00 10.82 -20.14
C GLY A 111 -7.08 9.75 -20.00
N ARG A 112 -7.43 9.33 -18.77
CA ARG A 112 -8.88 9.15 -18.56
C ARG A 112 -9.40 10.55 -18.39
N GLY A 113 -9.94 11.09 -19.47
CA GLY A 113 -10.57 12.40 -19.48
C GLY A 113 -11.48 12.57 -18.27
N ARG A 114 -11.68 13.83 -17.88
CA ARG A 114 -12.82 14.31 -17.12
C ARG A 114 -14.13 13.82 -17.78
N GLY A 115 -14.44 12.54 -17.66
CA GLY A 115 -15.71 11.94 -18.03
C GLY A 115 -16.56 11.88 -16.77
N ARG A 116 -17.06 13.05 -16.35
CA ARG A 116 -18.23 13.33 -15.48
C ARG A 116 -18.02 14.67 -14.76
N GLY A 117 -18.71 15.70 -15.25
CA GLY A 117 -18.72 17.03 -14.63
C GLY A 117 -19.07 18.20 -15.56
N GLY A 118 -19.38 17.98 -16.83
CA GLY A 118 -19.71 19.04 -17.79
C GLY A 118 -20.84 18.69 -18.74
N GLN A 119 -21.99 18.25 -18.23
CA GLN A 119 -23.22 18.10 -19.01
C GLN A 119 -24.42 18.60 -18.20
N GLN A 120 -24.55 19.90 -18.01
CA GLN A 120 -25.86 20.56 -17.89
C GLN A 120 -25.69 22.07 -17.85
N GLN A 121 -25.56 22.72 -19.02
CA GLN A 121 -25.98 24.13 -19.22
C GLN A 121 -25.87 24.65 -20.67
N ARG A 122 -25.82 23.79 -21.69
CA ARG A 122 -25.84 24.25 -23.11
C ARG A 122 -27.17 24.01 -23.87
N SER A 123 -28.24 23.59 -23.21
CA SER A 123 -29.56 23.41 -23.85
C SER A 123 -30.51 24.63 -23.75
N ARG A 124 -30.12 25.74 -23.12
CA ARG A 124 -30.99 26.94 -22.99
C ARG A 124 -30.80 28.01 -24.07
N GLN A 125 -30.24 27.66 -25.23
CA GLN A 125 -29.94 28.65 -26.29
C GLN A 125 -30.81 28.54 -27.55
N ARG A 126 -31.92 27.79 -27.56
CA ARG A 126 -32.70 27.58 -28.80
C ARG A 126 -34.23 27.73 -28.70
N SER A 127 -34.75 28.50 -27.75
CA SER A 127 -36.20 28.78 -27.63
C SER A 127 -36.59 30.26 -27.64
N ARG A 128 -35.64 31.20 -27.84
CA ARG A 128 -35.92 32.65 -27.91
C ARG A 128 -35.32 33.29 -29.17
N GLY A 129 -35.57 32.65 -30.30
CA GLY A 129 -35.18 33.16 -31.61
C GLY A 129 -36.27 32.86 -32.64
N HIS A 130 -37.52 33.20 -32.32
CA HIS A 130 -38.62 33.37 -33.26
C HIS A 130 -39.54 34.44 -32.67
N ASN A 131 -39.22 35.71 -32.95
CA ASN A 131 -40.27 36.65 -33.30
C ASN A 131 -39.69 37.55 -34.39
N VAL A 132 -40.08 37.21 -35.62
CA VAL A 132 -39.77 37.93 -36.85
C VAL A 132 -40.78 39.07 -36.94
N ASN A 133 -40.30 40.24 -37.35
CA ASN A 133 -41.10 41.42 -37.64
C ASN A 133 -42.25 41.11 -38.60
N ALA A 134 -43.45 41.57 -38.26
CA ALA A 134 -44.52 41.95 -39.17
C ALA A 134 -45.24 43.15 -38.55
#